data_AF-A0A528A329-F1
#
_entry.id   AF-A0A528A329-F1
#
_cell.length_a   1.000
_cell.length_b   1.000
_cell.length_c   1.000
_cell.angle_alpha   90.00
_cell.angle_beta   90.00
_cell.angle_gamma   90.00
#
_symmetry.space_group_name_H-M   'P 1'
#
loop_
_entity.id
_entity.type
_entity.pdbx_description
1 polymer ?
#
loop_
_entity_poly.entity_id
_entity_poly.type
_entity_poly.pdbx_seq_one_letter_code
_entity_poly.pdbx_strand_id
1 'polypeptide(L)'
;QHEADLLISIHADTIRVKGLRGATVYTVSDKASDPEAQALADRENLSDQFAGMEIKDDNKEVTDILIDLIRRETHSFSMRFAQTLVGQLSTSVDLINNPQRSASFKVLKAPDVPSVLVELGYLSNAKDEAQLLSADWRSKAAQSITNAIALFASAKAGAGTGG
;
A
#
# COMPACT_ATOMS: atom_id res chain seq x y z
N GLN A 1 6.29 19.09 -8.54
CA GLN A 1 5.42 17.96 -8.90
C GLN A 1 6.34 16.88 -9.41
N HIS A 2 6.44 15.75 -8.71
CA HIS A 2 7.21 14.61 -9.19
C HIS A 2 6.23 13.72 -9.93
N GLU A 3 6.46 13.48 -11.23
CA GLU A 3 5.70 12.54 -12.05
C GLU A 3 6.03 11.10 -11.59
N ALA A 4 5.45 10.69 -10.47
CA ALA A 4 5.69 9.37 -9.90
C ALA A 4 4.90 8.31 -10.65
N ASP A 5 5.58 7.26 -11.11
CA ASP A 5 4.94 6.11 -11.77
C ASP A 5 4.24 5.14 -10.79
N LEU A 6 4.58 5.23 -9.51
CA LEU A 6 4.14 4.36 -8.42
C LEU A 6 4.39 5.05 -7.07
N LEU A 7 3.42 4.98 -6.16
CA LEU A 7 3.54 5.40 -4.76
C LEU A 7 3.51 4.17 -3.84
N ILE A 8 4.48 4.10 -2.92
CA ILE A 8 4.52 3.07 -1.88
C ILE A 8 4.65 3.77 -0.53
N SER A 9 3.61 3.68 0.29
CA SER A 9 3.60 4.17 1.66
C SER A 9 4.07 3.04 2.58
N ILE A 10 5.23 3.17 3.22
CA ILE A 10 5.81 2.12 4.08
C ILE A 10 5.51 2.43 5.54
N HIS A 11 4.91 1.46 6.24
CA HIS A 11 4.44 1.56 7.62
C HIS A 11 4.94 0.39 8.47
N ALA A 12 4.92 0.62 9.78
CA ALA A 12 5.20 -0.38 10.81
C ALA A 12 4.42 0.00 12.07
N ASP A 13 3.12 -0.30 12.07
CA ASP A 13 2.20 0.31 12.99
C ASP A 13 1.94 -0.44 14.30
N THR A 14 1.43 0.27 15.31
CA THR A 14 0.88 -0.36 16.52
C THR A 14 -0.63 -0.52 16.40
N ILE A 15 -1.13 -1.74 16.50
CA ILE A 15 -2.57 -2.04 16.45
C ILE A 15 -3.08 -2.61 17.77
N ARG A 16 -4.39 -2.52 18.00
CA ARG A 16 -5.02 -2.98 19.25
C ARG A 16 -5.14 -4.50 19.35
N VAL A 17 -5.09 -5.22 18.22
CA VAL A 17 -5.27 -6.67 18.16
C VAL A 17 -3.96 -7.36 18.53
N LYS A 18 -3.89 -7.87 19.76
CA LYS A 18 -2.74 -8.65 20.23
C LYS A 18 -2.59 -9.93 19.40
N GLY A 19 -1.37 -10.22 18.98
CA GLY A 19 -1.02 -11.45 18.25
C GLY A 19 -1.12 -11.35 16.73
N LEU A 20 -1.75 -10.31 16.19
CA LEU A 20 -1.73 -10.02 14.76
C LEU A 20 -0.29 -9.63 14.36
N ARG A 21 0.21 -10.23 13.27
CA ARG A 21 1.61 -10.16 12.86
C ARG A 21 1.82 -10.51 11.39
N GLY A 22 2.98 -10.14 10.87
CA GLY A 22 3.38 -10.35 9.48
C GLY A 22 3.00 -9.18 8.59
N ALA A 23 3.62 -9.11 7.42
CA ALA A 23 3.43 -8.01 6.49
C ALA A 23 2.05 -8.05 5.82
N THR A 24 1.51 -6.87 5.54
CA THR A 24 0.20 -6.64 4.92
C THR A 24 0.31 -5.52 3.89
N VAL A 25 -0.33 -5.70 2.75
CA VAL A 25 -0.39 -4.71 1.67
C VAL A 25 -1.84 -4.23 1.51
N TYR A 26 -2.02 -2.92 1.54
CA TYR A 26 -3.32 -2.26 1.44
C TYR A 26 -3.43 -1.47 0.13
N THR A 27 -4.62 -1.54 -0.47
CA THR A 27 -5.03 -0.67 -1.58
C THR A 27 -6.20 0.22 -1.17
N VAL A 28 -6.43 1.30 -1.93
CA VAL A 28 -7.56 2.19 -1.71
C VAL A 28 -8.87 1.51 -2.10
N SER A 29 -9.89 1.64 -1.25
CA SER A 29 -11.27 1.22 -1.54
C SER A 29 -12.23 2.03 -0.68
N ASP A 30 -13.40 2.37 -1.22
CA ASP A 30 -14.47 3.01 -0.44
C ASP A 30 -15.04 2.08 0.64
N LYS A 31 -14.94 0.77 0.41
CA LYS A 31 -15.37 -0.27 1.36
C LYS A 31 -14.15 -1.03 1.87
N ALA A 32 -13.96 -1.03 3.19
CA ALA A 32 -12.91 -1.82 3.81
C ALA A 32 -13.13 -3.33 3.61
N SER A 33 -12.03 -4.08 3.46
CA SER A 33 -12.04 -5.54 3.38
C SER A 33 -12.45 -6.21 4.68
N ASP A 34 -12.10 -5.59 5.81
CA ASP A 34 -12.33 -6.07 7.17
C ASP A 34 -12.35 -4.91 8.17
N PRO A 35 -12.92 -5.09 9.38
CA PRO A 35 -12.97 -4.07 10.41
C PRO A 35 -11.58 -3.56 10.84
N GLU A 36 -10.56 -4.43 10.83
CA GLU A 36 -9.20 -4.05 11.17
C GLU A 36 -8.58 -3.10 10.13
N ALA A 37 -8.80 -3.36 8.83
CA ALA A 37 -8.40 -2.47 7.75
C ALA A 37 -9.10 -1.10 7.85
N GLN A 38 -10.39 -1.08 8.20
CA GLN A 38 -11.11 0.18 8.44
C GLN A 38 -10.49 0.96 9.60
N ALA A 39 -10.29 0.31 10.74
CA ALA A 39 -9.74 0.96 11.93
C ALA A 39 -8.31 1.48 11.71
N LEU A 40 -7.52 0.77 10.89
CA LEU A 40 -6.18 1.21 10.49
C LEU A 40 -6.25 2.46 9.62
N ALA A 41 -7.10 2.45 8.58
CA ALA A 41 -7.27 3.61 7.71
C ALA A 41 -7.75 4.85 8.49
N ASP A 42 -8.70 4.70 9.41
CA ASP A 42 -9.19 5.82 10.22
C ASP A 42 -8.09 6.44 11.08
N ARG A 43 -7.20 5.61 11.65
CA ARG A 43 -6.06 6.08 12.45
C ARG A 43 -5.00 6.77 11.59
N GLU A 44 -4.60 6.18 10.47
CA GLU A 44 -3.59 6.76 9.58
C GLU A 44 -4.06 8.08 8.97
N ASN A 45 -5.33 8.13 8.53
CA ASN A 45 -5.94 9.34 8.00
C ASN A 45 -5.96 10.50 9.01
N LEU A 46 -6.07 10.17 10.31
CA LEU A 46 -6.01 11.14 11.39
C LEU A 46 -4.56 11.55 11.70
N SER A 47 -3.62 10.60 11.67
CA SER A 47 -2.19 10.85 11.84
C SER A 47 -1.65 11.82 10.78
N ASP A 48 -1.97 11.58 9.51
CA ASP A 48 -1.58 12.42 8.38
C ASP A 48 -2.07 13.87 8.55
N GLN A 49 -3.29 14.04 9.08
CA GLN A 49 -3.87 15.34 9.37
C GLN A 49 -3.10 16.08 10.47
N PHE A 50 -2.68 15.38 11.53
CA PHE A 50 -1.87 15.96 12.59
C PHE A 50 -0.43 16.27 12.17
N ALA A 51 0.13 15.49 11.23
CA ALA A 51 1.45 15.73 10.65
C ALA A 51 1.48 16.94 9.69
N GLY A 52 0.34 17.61 9.45
CA GLY A 52 0.24 18.75 8.56
C GLY A 52 0.35 18.38 7.08
N MET A 53 0.20 17.10 6.74
CA MET A 53 0.08 16.68 5.35
C MET A 53 -1.31 17.08 4.86
N GLU A 54 -1.41 18.20 4.14
CA GLU A 54 -2.62 18.53 3.37
C GLU A 54 -2.77 17.52 2.22
N ILE A 55 -3.29 16.34 2.53
CA ILE A 55 -3.80 15.42 1.52
C ILE A 55 -5.13 16.01 1.08
N LYS A 56 -5.11 16.75 -0.03
CA LYS A 56 -6.33 17.24 -0.66
C LYS A 56 -7.17 16.02 -1.01
N ASP A 57 -8.26 15.86 -0.28
CA ASP A 57 -9.32 14.93 -0.69
C ASP A 57 -10.00 15.60 -1.88
N ASP A 58 -9.50 15.30 -3.09
CA ASP A 58 -10.12 15.72 -4.36
C ASP A 58 -11.45 14.97 -4.61
N ASN A 59 -12.20 14.72 -3.54
CA ASN A 59 -13.63 14.43 -3.50
C ASN A 59 -14.47 15.70 -3.80
N LYS A 60 -13.97 16.58 -4.68
CA LYS A 60 -14.89 17.48 -5.39
C LYS A 60 -15.67 16.60 -6.36
N GLU A 61 -16.99 16.63 -6.25
CA GLU A 61 -17.94 16.11 -7.24
C GLU A 61 -17.69 16.77 -8.61
N VAL A 62 -16.60 16.37 -9.28
CA VAL A 62 -16.33 16.71 -10.66
C VAL A 62 -16.64 15.45 -11.43
N THR A 63 -17.84 15.43 -12.01
CA THR A 63 -18.35 14.39 -12.91
C THR A 63 -17.59 14.44 -14.24
N ASP A 64 -16.28 14.21 -14.21
CA ASP A 64 -15.48 14.02 -15.41
C ASP A 64 -15.30 12.51 -15.60
N ILE A 65 -16.00 11.97 -16.60
CA ILE A 65 -15.90 10.57 -17.01
C ILE A 65 -14.43 10.18 -17.23
N LEU A 66 -13.58 11.10 -17.71
CA LEU A 66 -12.16 10.85 -17.91
C LEU A 66 -11.44 10.61 -16.58
N ILE A 67 -11.74 11.39 -15.55
CA ILE A 67 -11.15 11.21 -14.21
C ILE A 67 -11.58 9.85 -13.63
N ASP A 68 -12.84 9.47 -13.79
CA ASP A 68 -13.33 8.17 -13.31
C ASP A 68 -12.67 6.99 -14.04
N LEU A 69 -12.42 7.12 -15.35
CA LEU A 69 -11.70 6.12 -16.13
C LEU A 69 -10.24 6.00 -15.67
N ILE A 70 -9.55 7.13 -15.50
CA ILE A 70 -8.18 7.16 -14.98
C ILE A 70 -8.11 6.52 -13.59
N ARG A 71 -9.02 6.88 -12.67
CA ARG A 71 -9.08 6.28 -11.33
C ARG A 71 -9.26 4.76 -11.38
N ARG A 72 -10.14 4.25 -12.26
CA ARG A 72 -10.37 2.80 -12.43
C ARG A 72 -9.14 2.08 -12.95
N GLU A 73 -8.46 2.67 -13.94
CA GLU A 73 -7.23 2.13 -14.50
C GLU A 73 -6.09 2.13 -13.46
N THR A 74 -5.85 3.27 -12.81
CA THR A 74 -4.89 3.44 -11.71
C THR A 74 -5.13 2.42 -10.61
N HIS A 75 -6.39 2.24 -10.18
CA HIS A 75 -6.75 1.24 -9.18
C HIS A 75 -6.42 -0.19 -9.64
N SER A 76 -6.64 -0.51 -10.92
CA SER A 76 -6.27 -1.81 -11.49
C SER A 76 -4.75 -2.05 -11.42
N PHE A 77 -3.94 -1.02 -11.71
CA PHE A 77 -2.49 -1.08 -11.55
C PHE A 77 -2.08 -1.26 -10.08
N SER A 78 -2.70 -0.53 -9.14
CA SER A 78 -2.45 -0.69 -7.70
C SER A 78 -2.73 -2.13 -7.24
N MET A 79 -3.83 -2.73 -7.68
CA MET A 79 -4.19 -4.10 -7.32
C MET A 79 -3.21 -5.14 -7.88
N ARG A 80 -2.77 -4.98 -9.13
CA ARG A 80 -1.76 -5.86 -9.75
C ARG A 80 -0.41 -5.72 -9.06
N PHE A 81 -0.01 -4.49 -8.72
CA PHE A 81 1.21 -4.25 -7.98
C PHE A 81 1.14 -4.86 -6.58
N ALA A 82 0.02 -4.68 -5.86
CA ALA A 82 -0.17 -5.28 -4.54
C ALA A 82 -0.05 -6.81 -4.56
N GLN A 83 -0.64 -7.48 -5.56
CA GLN A 83 -0.48 -8.93 -5.74
C GLN A 83 0.97 -9.34 -6.00
N THR A 84 1.67 -8.60 -6.86
CA THR A 84 3.09 -8.84 -7.17
C THR A 84 3.95 -8.66 -5.92
N LEU A 85 3.70 -7.60 -5.16
CA LEU A 85 4.42 -7.26 -3.94
C LEU A 85 4.21 -8.31 -2.85
N VAL A 86 2.97 -8.76 -2.62
CA VAL A 86 2.66 -9.87 -1.71
C VAL A 86 3.44 -11.12 -2.10
N GLY A 87 3.46 -11.47 -3.39
CA GLY A 87 4.21 -12.63 -3.89
C GLY A 87 5.73 -12.51 -3.71
N GLN A 88 6.30 -11.31 -3.82
CA GLN A 88 7.73 -11.10 -3.55
C GLN A 88 8.05 -11.14 -2.05
N LEU A 89 7.19 -10.56 -1.20
CA LEU A 89 7.36 -10.57 0.25
C LEU A 89 7.26 -11.99 0.81
N SER A 90 6.34 -12.82 0.32
CA SER A 90 6.16 -14.20 0.82
C SER A 90 7.39 -15.09 0.67
N THR A 91 8.38 -14.70 -0.14
CA THR A 91 9.63 -15.45 -0.32
C THR A 91 10.61 -15.27 0.83
N SER A 92 10.48 -14.21 1.63
CA SER A 92 11.52 -13.78 2.58
C SER A 92 10.98 -13.17 3.88
N VAL A 93 9.69 -12.82 3.92
CA VAL A 93 9.01 -12.14 5.02
C VAL A 93 7.74 -12.91 5.40
N ASP A 94 7.47 -13.03 6.70
CA ASP A 94 6.23 -13.60 7.22
C ASP A 94 5.05 -12.71 6.81
N LEU A 95 3.98 -13.30 6.27
CA LEU A 95 2.76 -12.59 5.91
C LEU A 95 1.64 -12.87 6.90
N ILE A 96 0.73 -11.91 7.04
CA ILE A 96 -0.54 -12.15 7.72
C ILE A 96 -1.46 -13.07 6.90
N ASN A 97 -2.43 -13.70 7.56
CA ASN A 97 -3.61 -14.24 6.87
C ASN A 97 -4.36 -13.11 6.13
N ASN A 98 -4.68 -13.33 4.86
CA ASN A 98 -5.22 -12.32 3.95
C ASN A 98 -4.31 -11.08 3.89
N PRO A 99 -3.11 -11.21 3.29
CA PRO A 99 -2.10 -10.15 3.28
C PRO A 99 -2.40 -9.03 2.28
N GLN A 100 -3.41 -9.19 1.43
CA GLN A 100 -3.93 -8.12 0.59
C GLN A 100 -5.26 -7.64 1.16
N ARG A 101 -5.30 -6.37 1.57
CA ARG A 101 -6.46 -5.73 2.19
C ARG A 101 -6.78 -4.42 1.48
N SER A 102 -7.93 -3.84 1.80
CA SER A 102 -8.29 -2.54 1.23
C SER A 102 -9.12 -1.73 2.22
N ALA A 103 -8.97 -0.41 2.19
CA ALA A 103 -9.76 0.55 2.97
C ALA A 103 -9.55 1.98 2.43
N SER A 104 -10.23 2.95 3.02
CA SER A 104 -10.28 4.34 2.56
C SER A 104 -9.08 5.18 3.03
N PHE A 105 -7.86 4.72 2.75
CA PHE A 105 -6.62 5.45 3.05
C PHE A 105 -6.47 6.70 2.18
N LYS A 106 -6.37 7.88 2.82
CA LYS A 106 -6.20 9.17 2.13
C LYS A 106 -4.88 9.24 1.37
N VAL A 107 -3.80 8.73 1.95
CA VAL A 107 -2.47 8.68 1.30
C VAL A 107 -2.47 7.91 -0.04
N LEU A 108 -3.47 7.05 -0.26
CA LEU A 108 -3.60 6.23 -1.47
C LEU A 108 -4.61 6.79 -2.49
N LYS A 109 -5.20 7.97 -2.26
CA LYS A 109 -6.26 8.55 -3.11
C LYS A 109 -5.76 9.29 -4.36
N ALA A 110 -4.47 9.24 -4.69
CA ALA A 110 -3.95 9.84 -5.92
C ALA A 110 -4.67 9.27 -7.16
N PRO A 111 -5.31 10.10 -8.00
CA PRO A 111 -6.17 9.59 -9.08
C PRO A 111 -5.38 8.95 -10.23
N ASP A 112 -4.17 9.42 -10.49
CA ASP A 112 -3.33 9.10 -11.65
C ASP A 112 -2.04 8.35 -11.30
N VAL A 113 -1.81 8.05 -10.01
CA VAL A 113 -0.62 7.34 -9.52
C VAL A 113 -1.02 6.05 -8.82
N PRO A 114 -0.63 4.87 -9.34
CA PRO A 114 -0.83 3.60 -8.66
C PRO A 114 -0.20 3.65 -7.27
N SER A 115 -0.96 3.25 -6.24
CA SER A 115 -0.61 3.51 -4.85
C SER A 115 -0.91 2.29 -3.97
N VAL A 116 0.03 1.92 -3.12
CA VAL A 116 -0.16 0.91 -2.06
C VAL A 116 0.41 1.38 -0.73
N LEU A 117 -0.17 0.90 0.37
CA LEU A 117 0.41 1.00 1.71
C LEU A 117 0.92 -0.39 2.12
N VAL A 118 2.11 -0.45 2.71
CA VAL A 118 2.75 -1.70 3.15
C VAL A 118 3.01 -1.60 4.63
N GLU A 119 2.30 -2.40 5.42
CA GLU A 119 2.69 -2.71 6.78
C GLU A 119 3.76 -3.79 6.73
N LEU A 120 4.99 -3.47 7.12
CA LEU A 120 6.07 -4.45 7.18
C LEU A 120 5.90 -5.44 8.34
N GLY A 121 5.13 -5.04 9.35
CA GLY A 121 4.83 -5.80 10.56
C GLY A 121 4.29 -4.85 11.61
N TYR A 122 3.79 -5.40 12.72
CA TYR A 122 3.11 -4.58 13.73
C TYR A 122 3.96 -4.42 15.00
N LEU A 123 4.26 -3.19 15.40
CA LEU A 123 5.02 -2.87 16.61
C LEU A 123 4.32 -3.33 17.91
N SER A 124 3.02 -3.61 17.85
CA SER A 124 2.28 -4.27 18.94
C SER A 124 2.67 -5.74 19.15
N ASN A 125 3.46 -6.34 18.24
CA ASN A 125 3.91 -7.72 18.29
C ASN A 125 5.44 -7.79 18.46
N ALA A 126 5.90 -8.34 19.58
CA ALA A 126 7.33 -8.42 19.89
C ALA A 126 8.17 -9.20 18.86
N LYS A 127 7.58 -10.15 18.11
CA LYS A 127 8.31 -10.86 17.04
C LYS A 127 8.53 -9.98 15.82
N ASP A 128 7.51 -9.21 15.44
CA ASP A 128 7.62 -8.27 14.32
C ASP A 128 8.51 -7.08 14.70
N GLU A 129 8.41 -6.57 15.92
CA GLU A 129 9.32 -5.54 16.44
C GLU A 129 10.79 -6.00 16.35
N ALA A 130 11.09 -7.23 16.80
CA ALA A 130 12.44 -7.80 16.69
C ALA A 130 12.89 -7.96 15.22
N GLN A 131 12.00 -8.35 14.31
CA GLN A 131 12.27 -8.42 12.88
C GLN A 131 12.55 -7.02 12.29
N LEU A 132 11.73 -6.02 12.62
CA LEU A 132 11.89 -4.64 12.18
C LEU A 132 13.19 -4.00 12.67
N LEU A 133 13.69 -4.40 13.84
CA LEU A 133 14.99 -3.97 14.38
C LEU A 133 16.18 -4.68 13.73
N SER A 134 15.99 -5.84 13.10
CA SER A 134 17.05 -6.59 12.41
C SER A 134 17.41 -5.99 11.05
N ALA A 135 18.68 -5.63 10.87
CA ALA A 135 19.19 -5.13 9.59
C ALA A 135 19.07 -6.17 8.46
N ASP A 136 19.37 -7.43 8.75
CA ASP A 136 19.28 -8.52 7.78
C ASP A 136 17.83 -8.74 7.30
N TRP A 137 16.88 -8.66 8.23
CA TRP A 137 15.46 -8.78 7.89
C TRP A 137 14.99 -7.59 7.05
N ARG A 138 15.34 -6.35 7.44
CA ARG A 138 15.01 -5.16 6.64
C ARG A 138 15.62 -5.23 5.25
N SER A 139 16.83 -5.76 5.10
CA SER A 139 17.46 -5.94 3.79
C SER A 139 16.68 -6.92 2.91
N LYS A 140 16.14 -8.01 3.48
CA LYS A 140 15.29 -8.97 2.75
C LYS A 140 13.97 -8.34 2.31
N ALA A 141 13.31 -7.61 3.20
CA ALA A 141 12.07 -6.90 2.88
C ALA A 141 12.28 -5.85 1.77
N ALA A 142 13.34 -5.04 1.88
CA ALA A 142 13.71 -4.06 0.86
C ALA A 142 14.01 -4.71 -0.50
N GLN A 143 14.70 -5.85 -0.51
CA GLN A 143 14.97 -6.59 -1.74
C GLN A 143 13.67 -7.10 -2.39
N SER A 144 12.75 -7.66 -1.60
CA SER A 144 11.43 -8.10 -2.10
C SER A 144 10.63 -6.94 -2.70
N ILE A 145 10.61 -5.78 -2.04
CA ILE A 145 9.97 -4.56 -2.56
C ILE A 145 10.62 -4.12 -3.88
N THR A 146 11.96 -4.10 -3.94
CA THR A 146 12.71 -3.71 -5.14
C THR A 146 12.42 -4.64 -6.31
N ASN A 147 12.35 -5.96 -6.06
CA ASN A 147 11.99 -6.94 -7.08
C ASN A 147 10.57 -6.71 -7.61
N ALA A 148 9.61 -6.40 -6.73
CA ALA A 148 8.24 -6.11 -7.13
C ALA A 148 8.17 -4.85 -8.01
N ILE A 149 8.91 -3.80 -7.65
CA ILE A 149 9.03 -2.56 -8.46
C ILE A 149 9.61 -2.86 -9.84
N ALA A 150 10.67 -3.67 -9.92
CA ALA A 150 11.29 -4.04 -11.20
C ALA A 150 10.32 -4.80 -12.12
N LEU A 151 9.53 -5.72 -11.56
CA LEU A 151 8.49 -6.45 -12.31
C LEU A 151 7.38 -5.50 -12.80
N PHE A 152 6.95 -4.57 -11.95
CA PHE A 152 5.96 -3.55 -12.30
C PHE A 152 6.45 -2.65 -13.45
N ALA A 153 7.67 -2.12 -13.33
CA ALA A 153 8.28 -1.27 -14.35
C ALA A 153 8.41 -2.00 -15.70
N SER A 154 8.82 -3.27 -15.67
CA SER A 154 8.93 -4.11 -16.87
C SER A 154 7.57 -4.34 -17.54
N ALA A 155 6.52 -4.60 -16.76
CA ALA A 155 5.16 -4.76 -17.26
C ALA A 155 4.60 -3.45 -17.85
N LYS A 156 4.87 -2.31 -17.21
CA LYS A 156 4.45 -0.98 -17.70
C LYS A 156 5.15 -0.64 -19.03
N ALA A 157 6.45 -0.91 -19.15
CA ALA A 157 7.20 -0.68 -20.38
C ALA A 157 6.69 -1.54 -21.56
N GLY A 158 6.35 -2.81 -21.32
CA GLY A 158 5.81 -3.70 -22.35
C GLY A 158 4.40 -3.35 -22.82
N ALA A 159 3.60 -2.67 -22.00
CA ALA A 159 2.27 -2.18 -22.38
C ALA A 159 2.34 -0.94 -23.30
N GLY A 160 3.41 -0.14 -23.21
CA GLY A 160 3.59 1.09 -23.99
C GLY A 160 4.11 0.89 -25.42
N THR A 161 4.62 -0.29 -25.76
CA THR A 161 5.20 -0.60 -27.10
C THR A 161 4.22 -1.27 -28.06
N GLY A 162 2.93 -1.36 -27.71
CA GLY A 162 1.89 -2.04 -28.49
C GLY A 162 0.88 -1.14 -29.20
N GLY A 163 1.16 0.17 -29.33
CA GLY A 163 0.30 1.16 -30.00
C GLY A 163 0.86 1.64 -31.34
#